data_AF-A0A7S3YCF9-F1
#
_entry.id   AF-A0A7S3YCF9-F1
#
_cell.length_a   1.000
_cell.length_b   1.000
_cell.length_c   1.000
_cell.angle_alpha   90.00
_cell.angle_beta   90.00
_cell.angle_gamma   90.00
#
_symmetry.space_group_name_H-M   'P 1'
#
loop_
_entity.id
_entity.type
_entity.pdbx_description
1 polymer ?
#
loop_
_entity_poly.entity_id
_entity_poly.type
_entity_poly.pdbx_seq_one_letter_code
_entity_poly.pdbx_strand_id
1 'polypeptide(L)'
;MQTTCEFKGQAVYYDVEADGKTVKMTGAHEVVEITGPQSEQSNRSLGWSYPTPADDQKQIKDKFAFYINRGLEAWVDGEKAKPQEGDFYGGWITPDVVGPFKGSPGTRFW
;
A
#
# COMPACT_ATOMS: atom_id res chain seq x y z
N MET A 1 3.60 11.63 5.65
CA MET A 1 4.21 10.80 6.72
C MET A 1 5.44 10.11 6.16
N GLN A 2 6.43 9.76 6.99
CA GLN A 2 7.62 9.01 6.57
C GLN A 2 7.97 7.92 7.58
N THR A 3 8.56 6.81 7.13
CA THR A 3 9.11 5.75 7.99
C THR A 3 10.47 5.27 7.46
N THR A 4 11.32 4.77 8.36
CA THR A 4 12.62 4.23 7.99
C THR A 4 12.53 2.71 7.84
N CYS A 5 12.99 2.18 6.71
CA CYS A 5 13.30 0.78 6.53
C CYS A 5 14.82 0.61 6.54
N GLU A 6 15.33 -0.28 7.39
CA GLU A 6 16.77 -0.55 7.50
C GLU A 6 17.40 -1.11 6.22
N PHE A 7 16.60 -1.72 5.34
CA PHE A 7 17.06 -2.30 4.08
C PHE A 7 16.83 -1.42 2.85
N LYS A 8 15.75 -0.63 2.84
CA LYS A 8 15.31 0.11 1.63
C LYS A 8 15.51 1.62 1.73
N GLY A 9 15.75 2.16 2.92
CA GLY A 9 15.87 3.60 3.17
C GLY A 9 14.56 4.24 3.64
N GLN A 10 14.37 5.52 3.33
CA GLN A 10 13.21 6.31 3.77
C GLN A 10 12.00 6.06 2.87
N ALA A 11 10.92 5.54 3.47
CA ALA A 11 9.62 5.43 2.82
C ALA A 11 8.83 6.73 3.03
N VAL A 12 8.32 7.28 1.94
CA VAL A 12 7.43 8.46 1.95
C VAL A 12 6.02 8.00 1.54
N TYR A 13 5.01 8.50 2.25
CA TYR A 13 3.63 8.07 2.09
C TYR A 13 2.76 9.16 1.45
N TYR A 14 1.83 8.74 0.59
CA TYR A 14 1.01 9.58 -0.27
C TYR A 14 -0.47 9.21 -0.19
N ASP A 15 -1.33 10.21 -0.22
CA ASP A 15 -2.73 10.04 -0.61
C ASP A 15 -2.81 9.88 -2.13
N VAL A 16 -3.86 9.22 -2.63
CA VAL A 16 -4.03 8.93 -4.06
C VAL A 16 -5.29 9.63 -4.56
N GLU A 17 -5.16 10.35 -5.66
CA GLU A 17 -6.26 10.96 -6.38
C GLU A 17 -6.41 10.31 -7.76
N ALA A 18 -7.63 9.93 -8.11
CA ALA A 18 -7.97 9.35 -9.40
C ALA A 18 -9.16 10.10 -9.99
N ASP A 19 -9.09 10.48 -11.27
CA ASP A 19 -10.15 11.22 -11.98
C ASP A 19 -10.60 12.52 -11.28
N GLY A 20 -9.67 13.23 -10.64
CA GLY A 20 -9.94 14.45 -9.88
C GLY A 20 -10.66 14.23 -8.54
N LYS A 21 -10.86 12.97 -8.13
CA LYS A 21 -11.38 12.60 -6.81
C LYS A 21 -10.26 12.11 -5.92
N THR A 22 -10.10 12.74 -4.76
CA THR A 22 -9.20 12.24 -3.71
C THR A 22 -9.82 11.02 -3.06
N VAL A 23 -9.14 9.88 -3.12
CA VAL A 23 -9.56 8.67 -2.40
C VAL A 23 -8.96 8.72 -1.00
N LYS A 24 -9.76 9.11 0.00
CA LYS A 24 -9.37 8.99 1.41
C LYS A 24 -10.09 7.81 2.03
N MET A 25 -9.34 6.96 2.74
CA MET A 25 -9.89 5.77 3.38
C MET A 25 -10.38 6.10 4.78
N THR A 26 -11.69 6.27 4.92
CA THR A 26 -12.37 6.40 6.22
C THR A 26 -13.06 5.08 6.58
N GLY A 27 -12.35 4.19 7.27
CA GLY A 27 -12.93 2.96 7.81
C GLY A 27 -12.97 1.77 6.84
N ALA A 28 -13.07 0.56 7.40
CA ALA A 28 -13.16 -0.67 6.61
C ALA A 28 -14.56 -0.77 6.00
N HIS A 29 -14.63 -0.89 4.66
CA HIS A 29 -15.83 -1.14 3.85
C HIS A 29 -16.69 0.06 3.40
N GLU A 30 -16.12 1.24 3.14
CA GLU A 30 -16.84 2.25 2.35
C GLU A 30 -15.93 3.00 1.38
N VAL A 31 -16.19 2.86 0.08
CA VAL A 31 -15.67 3.77 -0.94
C VAL A 31 -16.61 4.96 -0.96
N VAL A 32 -16.25 6.01 -0.23
CA VAL A 32 -16.98 7.29 -0.29
C VAL A 32 -16.46 8.05 -1.50
N GLU A 33 -17.33 8.36 -2.48
CA GLU A 33 -17.04 9.43 -3.44
C GLU A 33 -16.91 10.74 -2.67
N ILE A 34 -15.68 11.21 -2.47
CA ILE A 34 -15.45 12.48 -1.77
C ILE A 34 -15.64 13.62 -2.77
N THR A 35 -16.88 14.10 -2.90
CA THR A 35 -17.19 15.46 -3.35
C THR A 35 -17.54 16.30 -2.13
N GLY A 36 -16.54 16.90 -1.47
CA GLY A 36 -16.78 17.79 -0.33
C GLY A 36 -15.50 18.36 0.28
N PRO A 37 -15.56 19.55 0.91
CA PRO A 37 -14.39 20.21 1.46
C PRO A 37 -13.76 19.39 2.58
N GLN A 38 -12.44 19.42 2.58
CA GLN A 38 -11.51 18.60 3.33
C GLN A 38 -11.76 18.65 4.86
N SER A 39 -12.40 17.63 5.43
CA SER A 39 -12.40 17.39 6.87
C SER A 39 -11.47 16.23 7.25
N GLU A 40 -10.87 16.41 8.42
CA GLU A 40 -9.85 15.66 9.18
C GLU A 40 -9.33 14.31 8.64
N GLN A 41 -8.11 14.39 8.09
CA GLN A 41 -6.98 13.47 8.18
C GLN A 41 -7.26 12.02 8.65
N SER A 42 -7.81 11.18 7.76
CA SER A 42 -7.67 9.73 7.91
C SER A 42 -6.19 9.37 7.77
N ASN A 43 -5.53 8.99 8.88
CA ASN A 43 -4.08 8.73 8.97
C ASN A 43 -3.62 7.44 8.25
N ARG A 44 -4.17 7.13 7.07
CA ARG A 44 -3.89 5.90 6.31
C ARG A 44 -3.65 6.21 4.83
N SER A 45 -2.48 6.75 4.53
CA SER A 45 -2.01 6.96 3.14
C SER A 45 -2.14 5.68 2.31
N LEU A 46 -2.58 5.81 1.05
CA LEU A 46 -2.84 4.67 0.18
C LEU A 46 -1.58 4.16 -0.51
N GLY A 47 -0.64 5.04 -0.82
CA GLY A 47 0.59 4.72 -1.50
C GLY A 47 1.84 5.07 -0.69
N TRP A 48 2.97 4.45 -1.07
CA TRP A 48 4.29 4.87 -0.61
C TRP A 48 5.33 4.67 -1.71
N SER A 49 6.46 5.38 -1.59
CA SER A 49 7.64 5.20 -2.45
C SER A 49 8.93 5.39 -1.64
N TYR A 50 10.06 5.00 -2.24
CA TYR A 50 11.40 5.29 -1.72
C TYR A 50 12.07 6.29 -2.67
N PRO A 51 11.94 7.61 -2.46
CA PRO A 51 12.49 8.62 -3.38
C PRO A 51 14.03 8.68 -3.33
N THR A 52 14.60 8.30 -2.18
CA THR A 52 16.03 8.16 -1.95
C THR A 52 16.31 6.76 -1.39
N PRO A 53 16.20 5.71 -2.22
CA PRO A 53 16.40 4.34 -1.75
C PRO A 53 17.86 4.09 -1.40
N ALA A 54 18.12 3.03 -0.62
CA ALA A 54 19.46 2.53 -0.36
C ALA A 54 20.20 2.17 -1.67
N ASP A 55 21.53 2.16 -1.64
CA ASP A 55 22.36 2.00 -2.84
C ASP A 55 22.10 0.70 -3.61
N ASP A 56 21.78 -0.38 -2.90
CA ASP A 56 21.42 -1.70 -3.42
C ASP A 56 19.96 -1.80 -3.89
N GLN A 57 19.15 -0.78 -3.62
CA GLN A 57 17.72 -0.70 -3.96
C GLN A 57 17.41 0.42 -4.96
N LYS A 58 18.39 0.87 -5.76
CA LYS A 58 18.19 1.95 -6.76
C LYS A 58 17.09 1.65 -7.78
N GLN A 59 16.81 0.38 -8.06
CA GLN A 59 15.77 -0.06 -9.00
C GLN A 59 14.34 0.32 -8.57
N ILE A 60 14.10 0.54 -7.27
CA ILE A 60 12.78 0.94 -6.77
C ILE A 60 12.63 2.46 -6.66
N LYS A 61 13.63 3.23 -7.09
CA LYS A 61 13.51 4.69 -7.17
C LYS A 61 12.36 5.06 -8.12
N ASP A 62 11.58 6.06 -7.72
CA ASP A 62 10.43 6.59 -8.46
C ASP A 62 9.32 5.54 -8.73
N LYS A 63 9.35 4.39 -8.03
CA LYS A 63 8.29 3.39 -8.04
C LYS A 63 7.34 3.62 -6.87
N PHE A 64 6.05 3.43 -7.13
CA PHE A 64 5.02 3.48 -6.11
C PHE A 64 4.54 2.07 -5.77
N ALA A 65 4.22 1.88 -4.50
CA ALA A 65 3.53 0.72 -3.98
C ALA A 65 2.24 1.17 -3.28
N PHE A 66 1.24 0.28 -3.21
CA PHE A 66 -0.10 0.61 -2.76
C PHE A 66 -0.63 -0.44 -1.79
N TYR A 67 -1.36 0.01 -0.78
CA TYR A 67 -2.04 -0.85 0.19
C TYR A 67 -3.40 -1.29 -0.35
N ILE A 68 -3.47 -2.45 -1.01
CA ILE A 68 -4.76 -2.92 -1.55
C ILE A 68 -5.75 -3.38 -0.46
N ASN A 69 -5.24 -3.73 0.72
CA ASN A 69 -6.07 -3.98 1.91
C ASN A 69 -6.79 -2.73 2.44
N ARG A 70 -6.56 -1.56 1.82
CA ARG A 70 -7.26 -0.30 2.09
C ARG A 70 -8.18 0.04 0.92
N GLY A 71 -9.00 -0.91 0.47
CA GLY A 71 -10.09 -0.65 -0.48
C GLY A 71 -9.66 -0.38 -1.94
N LEU A 72 -8.46 -0.79 -2.35
CA LEU A 72 -8.08 -0.79 -3.77
C LEU A 72 -8.26 -2.19 -4.35
N GLU A 73 -8.66 -2.23 -5.62
CA GLU A 73 -8.56 -3.46 -6.41
C GLU A 73 -7.26 -3.45 -7.21
N ALA A 74 -6.57 -4.59 -7.21
CA ALA A 74 -5.40 -4.81 -8.05
C ALA A 74 -5.63 -6.04 -8.91
N TRP A 75 -5.20 -5.95 -10.16
CA TRP A 75 -5.37 -6.98 -11.17
C TRP A 75 -4.03 -7.17 -11.89
N VAL A 76 -3.60 -8.42 -12.04
CA VAL A 76 -2.39 -8.79 -12.77
C VAL A 76 -2.78 -9.88 -13.76
N ASP A 77 -2.51 -9.64 -15.05
CA ASP A 77 -2.86 -10.58 -16.12
C ASP A 77 -4.33 -11.04 -16.12
N GLY A 78 -5.24 -10.14 -15.69
CA GLY A 78 -6.66 -10.43 -15.57
C GLY A 78 -7.08 -11.16 -14.29
N GLU A 79 -6.14 -11.51 -13.41
CA GLU A 79 -6.40 -12.12 -12.12
C GLU A 79 -6.48 -11.09 -11.01
N LYS A 80 -7.52 -11.17 -10.18
CA LYS A 80 -7.69 -10.28 -9.02
C LYS A 80 -6.74 -10.67 -7.90
N ALA A 81 -5.84 -9.76 -7.55
CA ALA A 81 -4.93 -9.93 -6.43
C ALA A 81 -5.68 -9.83 -5.08
N LYS A 82 -5.34 -10.70 -4.14
CA LYS A 82 -5.83 -10.68 -2.77
C LYS A 82 -4.84 -9.97 -1.85
N PRO A 83 -5.28 -9.17 -0.87
CA PRO A 83 -4.36 -8.56 0.09
C PRO A 83 -3.62 -9.64 0.88
N GLN A 84 -2.31 -9.46 1.07
CA GLN A 84 -1.55 -10.19 2.08
C GLN A 84 -2.11 -9.84 3.46
N GLU A 85 -2.24 -10.84 4.33
CA GLU A 85 -2.80 -10.65 5.66
C GLU A 85 -1.98 -9.62 6.48
N GLY A 86 -2.67 -8.85 7.32
CA GLY A 86 -2.09 -7.77 8.12
C GLY A 86 -2.04 -6.42 7.39
N ASP A 87 -1.47 -5.42 8.06
CA ASP A 87 -1.43 -4.03 7.60
C ASP A 87 -0.02 -3.48 7.36
N PHE A 88 1.00 -4.26 7.74
CA PHE A 88 2.39 -3.84 7.72
C PHE A 88 3.07 -3.97 6.34
N TYR A 89 2.93 -5.12 5.67
CA TYR A 89 3.70 -5.41 4.46
C TYR A 89 3.12 -4.76 3.20
N GLY A 90 1.80 -4.53 3.16
CA GLY A 90 1.11 -4.00 1.98
C GLY A 90 1.25 -4.88 0.74
N GLY A 91 1.61 -6.16 0.90
CA GLY A 91 1.74 -7.10 -0.20
C GLY A 91 0.38 -7.61 -0.68
N TRP A 92 0.43 -8.32 -1.80
CA TRP A 92 -0.74 -8.88 -2.46
C TRP A 92 -0.34 -10.16 -3.19
N ILE A 93 -1.33 -11.03 -3.36
CA ILE A 93 -1.14 -12.44 -3.75
C ILE A 93 -2.12 -12.75 -4.86
N THR A 94 -1.60 -13.18 -6.00
CA THR A 94 -2.35 -13.79 -7.11
C THR A 94 -2.37 -15.31 -6.98
N PRO A 95 -3.31 -16.01 -7.64
CA PRO A 95 -3.43 -17.48 -7.61
C PRO A 95 -2.14 -18.26 -7.90
N ASP A 96 -1.24 -17.71 -8.72
CA ASP A 96 0.04 -18.29 -9.11
C ASP A 96 1.14 -18.15 -8.05
N VAL A 97 0.98 -17.25 -7.07
CA VAL A 97 1.94 -17.04 -5.99
C VAL A 97 1.67 -18.05 -4.87
N VAL A 98 2.67 -18.90 -4.58
CA VAL A 98 2.60 -19.92 -3.53
C VAL A 98 3.32 -19.44 -2.27
N GLY A 99 2.69 -19.67 -1.11
CA GLY A 99 3.22 -19.29 0.19
C GLY A 99 4.38 -20.15 0.70
N PRO A 100 4.84 -19.89 1.93
CA PRO A 100 4.15 -19.14 2.98
C PRO A 100 4.29 -17.60 2.86
N PHE A 101 3.34 -16.89 3.46
CA PHE A 101 3.29 -15.42 3.45
C PHE A 101 3.47 -14.84 4.85
N LYS A 102 4.14 -13.69 4.95
CA LYS A 102 4.23 -12.93 6.20
C LYS A 102 2.92 -12.19 6.48
N GLY A 103 2.74 -11.70 7.70
CA GLY A 103 1.68 -10.75 8.07
C GLY A 103 0.56 -11.31 8.93
N SER A 104 0.25 -12.61 8.81
CA SER A 104 -0.64 -13.29 9.76
C SER A 104 0.04 -13.51 11.13
N PRO A 105 -0.73 -13.69 12.22
CA PRO A 105 -0.17 -13.98 13.53
C PRO A 105 0.80 -15.17 13.51
N GLY A 106 2.00 -14.99 14.10
CA GLY A 106 3.02 -16.04 14.14
C GLY A 106 3.96 -16.12 12.93
N THR A 107 3.79 -15.29 11.90
CA THR A 107 4.66 -15.29 10.70
C THR A 107 5.76 -14.23 10.71
N ARG A 108 6.11 -13.71 11.89
CA ARG A 108 7.20 -12.74 12.05
C ARG A 108 8.54 -13.49 12.27
N PHE A 109 9.65 -12.93 11.78
CA PHE A 109 11.04 -13.37 12.08
C PHE A 109 11.55 -14.69 11.47
N TRP A 110 11.01 -15.12 10.33
CA TRP A 110 11.44 -16.31 9.59
C TRP A 110 11.64 -16.01 8.10
#